data_AF-A0A662U7D5-F1
#
_entry.id   AF-A0A662U7D5-F1
#
_cell.length_a   1.000
_cell.length_b   1.000
_cell.length_c   1.000
_cell.angle_alpha   90.00
_cell.angle_beta   90.00
_cell.angle_gamma   90.00
#
_symmetry.space_group_name_H-M   'P 1'
#
loop_
_entity.id
_entity.type
_entity.pdbx_description
1 polymer ?
#
loop_
_entity_poly.entity_id
_entity_poly.type
_entity_poly.pdbx_seq_one_letter_code
_entity_poly.pdbx_strand_id
1 'polypeptide(L)'
;MEREKLIREIEMYVECNPNVYAKAAFYGDPEVRKILEEVYRRWEESGQRGEPLDHATIDELRLLASRAARYKGATARVIFEIGDRFEEMPLRSLTQSGERKGFRDRLKKLLE
;
A
#
# COMPACT_ATOMS: atom_id res chain seq x y z
N MET A 1 6.46 22.09 3.55
CA MET A 1 6.79 21.77 4.96
C MET A 1 6.05 20.53 5.47
N GLU A 2 4.75 20.58 5.80
CA GLU A 2 4.04 19.40 6.36
C GLU A 2 3.93 18.23 5.37
N ARG A 3 3.51 18.50 4.13
CA ARG A 3 3.44 17.50 3.05
C ARG A 3 4.75 16.73 2.88
N GLU A 4 5.84 17.46 2.67
CA GLU A 4 7.17 16.86 2.47
C GLU A 4 7.59 16.00 3.66
N LYS A 5 7.27 16.44 4.89
CA LYS A 5 7.53 15.64 6.09
C LYS A 5 6.76 14.31 6.05
N LEU A 6 5.47 14.34 5.73
CA LEU A 6 4.63 13.13 5.66
C LEU A 6 5.10 12.18 4.57
N ILE A 7 5.43 12.70 3.38
CA ILE A 7 5.97 11.90 2.27
C ILE A 7 7.28 11.22 2.69
N ARG A 8 8.21 11.98 3.30
CA ARG A 8 9.47 11.40 3.81
C ARG A 8 9.25 10.35 4.89
N GLU A 9 8.28 10.53 5.78
CA GLU A 9 7.95 9.51 6.78
C GLU A 9 7.44 8.22 6.14
N ILE A 10 6.57 8.32 5.13
CA ILE A 10 6.07 7.16 4.37
C ILE A 10 7.24 6.45 3.69
N GLU A 11 8.08 7.19 2.95
CA GLU A 11 9.24 6.64 2.26
C GLU A 11 10.20 5.95 3.23
N MET A 12 10.55 6.59 4.34
CA MET A 12 11.46 6.00 5.33
C MET A 12 10.90 4.75 6.00
N TYR A 13 9.61 4.72 6.31
CA TYR A 13 9.00 3.61 7.06
C TYR A 13 8.56 2.45 6.17
N VAL A 14 8.44 2.65 4.86
CA VAL A 14 7.97 1.64 3.91
C VAL A 14 9.04 1.30 2.88
N GLU A 15 9.50 2.28 2.10
CA GLU A 15 10.38 2.02 0.95
C GLU A 15 11.85 1.83 1.34
N CYS A 16 12.37 2.67 2.24
CA CYS A 16 13.73 2.54 2.74
C CYS A 16 13.85 1.58 3.93
N ASN A 17 12.74 1.04 4.42
CA ASN A 17 12.73 0.18 5.59
C ASN A 17 13.25 -1.22 5.22
N PRO A 18 14.31 -1.73 5.86
CA PRO A 18 14.84 -3.06 5.55
C PRO A 18 13.88 -4.20 5.95
N ASN A 19 12.87 -3.90 6.76
CA ASN A 19 11.86 -4.87 7.16
C ASN A 19 10.84 -5.11 6.04
N VAL A 20 10.98 -6.22 5.33
CA VAL A 20 10.06 -6.65 4.26
C VAL A 20 8.61 -6.76 4.71
N TYR A 21 8.36 -7.08 5.98
CA TYR A 21 7.00 -7.15 6.52
C TYR A 21 6.36 -5.77 6.69
N ALA A 22 7.14 -4.71 6.88
CA ALA A 22 6.60 -3.35 6.93
C ALA A 22 5.97 -2.98 5.58
N LYS A 23 6.69 -3.27 4.49
CA LYS A 23 6.21 -3.06 3.12
C LYS A 23 4.98 -3.91 2.81
N ALA A 24 5.03 -5.21 3.11
CA ALA A 24 3.90 -6.10 2.88
C ALA A 24 2.65 -5.71 3.70
N ALA A 25 2.82 -5.29 4.95
CA ALA A 25 1.72 -4.86 5.81
C ALA A 25 1.09 -3.56 5.30
N PHE A 26 1.93 -2.58 4.94
CA PHE A 26 1.47 -1.30 4.41
C PHE A 26 0.65 -1.47 3.13
N TYR A 27 1.19 -2.16 2.12
CA TYR A 27 0.48 -2.38 0.86
C TYR A 27 -0.64 -3.41 0.96
N GLY A 28 -0.66 -4.25 2.00
CA GLY A 28 -1.75 -5.18 2.28
C GLY A 28 -2.96 -4.53 2.94
N ASP A 29 -2.77 -3.41 3.65
CA ASP A 29 -3.85 -2.71 4.35
C ASP A 29 -4.92 -2.23 3.33
N PRO A 30 -6.20 -2.66 3.47
CA PRO A 30 -7.27 -2.26 2.55
C PRO A 30 -7.48 -0.75 2.46
N GLU A 31 -7.28 -0.02 3.55
CA GLU A 31 -7.46 1.43 3.57
C GLU A 31 -6.33 2.13 2.81
N VAL A 32 -5.09 1.67 3.00
CA VAL A 32 -3.93 2.17 2.25
C VAL A 32 -4.13 1.93 0.76
N ARG A 33 -4.54 0.73 0.35
CA ARG A 33 -4.80 0.42 -1.07
C ARG A 33 -5.83 1.33 -1.69
N LYS A 34 -6.97 1.54 -1.02
CA LYS A 34 -8.03 2.42 -1.51
C LYS A 34 -7.54 3.86 -1.71
N ILE A 35 -6.73 4.38 -0.79
CA ILE A 35 -6.16 5.72 -0.91
C ILE A 35 -5.17 5.76 -2.07
N LEU A 36 -4.26 4.79 -2.16
CA LEU A 36 -3.26 4.76 -3.22
C LEU A 36 -3.90 4.66 -4.60
N GLU A 37 -4.96 3.85 -4.79
CA GLU A 37 -5.71 3.78 -6.05
C GLU A 37 -6.20 5.17 -6.51
N GLU A 38 -6.78 5.94 -5.59
CA GLU A 38 -7.28 7.29 -5.88
C GLU A 38 -6.15 8.31 -6.10
N VAL A 39 -5.02 8.14 -5.41
CA VAL A 39 -3.81 8.97 -5.62
C VAL A 39 -3.20 8.69 -7.00
N TYR A 40 -3.07 7.41 -7.38
CA TYR A 40 -2.58 7.01 -8.70
C TYR A 40 -3.50 7.50 -9.81
N ARG A 41 -4.82 7.41 -9.64
CA ARG A 41 -5.79 7.97 -10.59
C ARG A 41 -5.55 9.46 -10.84
N ARG A 42 -5.42 10.26 -9.78
CA ARG A 42 -5.13 11.70 -9.89
C ARG A 42 -3.78 11.98 -10.56
N TRP A 43 -2.76 11.19 -10.23
CA TRP A 43 -1.44 11.31 -10.86
C TRP A 43 -1.51 10.99 -12.36
N GLU A 44 -2.23 9.95 -12.77
CA GLU A 44 -2.47 9.62 -14.18
C GLU A 44 -3.24 10.72 -14.91
N GLU A 45 -4.33 11.23 -14.32
CA GLU A 45 -5.12 12.35 -14.84
C GLU A 45 -4.30 13.64 -14.99
N SER A 46 -3.26 13.80 -14.17
CA SER A 46 -2.32 14.93 -14.27
C SER A 46 -1.31 14.82 -15.43
N GLY A 47 -1.32 13.71 -16.15
CA GLY A 47 -0.30 13.35 -17.14
C GLY A 47 0.98 12.80 -16.52
N GLN A 48 0.87 12.13 -15.36
CA GLN A 48 1.99 11.52 -14.63
C GLN A 48 3.10 12.53 -14.27
N ARG A 49 2.73 13.77 -13.95
CA ARG A 49 3.69 14.81 -13.56
C ARG A 49 4.05 14.68 -12.09
N GLY A 50 5.35 14.69 -11.77
CA GLY A 50 5.84 14.50 -10.41
C GLY A 50 5.65 13.05 -9.93
N GLU A 51 5.66 12.85 -8.62
CA GLU A 51 5.48 11.53 -7.99
C GLU A 51 4.01 11.30 -7.59
N PRO A 52 3.53 10.05 -7.49
CA PRO A 52 2.15 9.78 -7.10
C PRO A 52 1.72 10.49 -5.80
N LEU A 53 2.55 10.46 -4.76
CA LEU A 53 2.23 11.07 -3.46
C LEU A 53 2.13 12.61 -3.50
N ASP A 54 2.63 13.27 -4.55
CA ASP A 54 2.42 14.71 -4.75
C ASP A 54 0.94 15.03 -5.02
N HIS A 55 0.18 14.07 -5.53
CA HIS A 55 -1.25 14.21 -5.87
C HIS A 55 -2.19 13.82 -4.73
N ALA A 56 -1.64 13.30 -3.62
CA ALA A 56 -2.42 13.02 -2.41
C ALA A 56 -2.87 14.31 -1.72
N THR A 57 -4.03 14.29 -1.09
CA THR A 57 -4.45 15.34 -0.15
C THR A 57 -3.62 15.25 1.14
N ILE A 58 -3.63 16.31 1.95
CA ILE A 58 -2.94 16.30 3.25
C ILE A 58 -3.51 15.23 4.19
N ASP A 59 -4.83 15.03 4.21
CA ASP A 59 -5.45 14.05 5.10
C ASP A 59 -5.13 12.61 4.67
N GLU A 60 -5.06 12.35 3.37
CA GLU A 60 -4.58 11.07 2.84
C GLU A 60 -3.13 10.82 3.22
N LEU A 61 -2.26 11.84 3.08
CA LEU A 61 -0.86 11.72 3.50
C LEU A 61 -0.72 11.47 5.00
N ARG A 62 -1.54 12.11 5.84
CA ARG A 62 -1.56 11.85 7.29
C ARG A 62 -1.97 10.41 7.59
N LEU A 63 -2.98 9.90 6.89
CA LEU A 63 -3.43 8.53 7.05
C LEU A 63 -2.36 7.53 6.61
N LEU A 64 -1.79 7.73 5.42
CA LEU A 64 -0.69 6.91 4.90
C LEU A 64 0.51 6.94 5.85
N ALA A 65 0.94 8.12 6.32
CA ALA A 65 2.04 8.23 7.28
C ALA A 65 1.74 7.53 8.61
N SER A 66 0.50 7.63 9.11
CA SER A 66 0.07 6.93 10.32
C SER A 66 0.15 5.40 10.15
N ARG A 67 -0.31 4.87 9.01
CA ARG A 67 -0.23 3.45 8.67
C ARG A 67 1.22 2.99 8.49
N ALA A 68 2.04 3.77 7.80
CA ALA A 68 3.47 3.50 7.64
C ALA A 68 4.17 3.43 9.01
N ALA A 69 3.91 4.39 9.90
CA ALA A 69 4.48 4.40 11.24
C ALA A 69 4.01 3.20 12.10
N ARG A 70 2.75 2.78 11.94
CA ARG A 70 2.21 1.56 12.59
C ARG A 70 2.93 0.31 12.13
N TYR A 71 3.24 0.20 10.84
CA TYR A 71 3.80 -1.01 10.24
C TYR A 71 5.33 -1.04 10.15
N LYS A 72 6.04 0.04 10.49
CA LYS A 72 7.51 0.08 10.40
C LYS A 72 8.23 -1.07 11.14
N GLY A 73 7.63 -1.58 12.22
CA GLY A 73 8.12 -2.72 13.01
C GLY A 73 7.30 -4.00 12.82
N ALA A 74 6.56 -4.12 11.71
CA ALA A 74 5.69 -5.25 11.47
C ALA A 74 6.45 -6.58 11.49
N THR A 75 5.75 -7.64 11.90
CA THR A 75 6.25 -9.01 11.89
C THR A 75 5.36 -9.86 10.98
N ALA A 76 5.76 -11.10 10.72
CA ALA A 76 4.91 -12.05 9.99
C ALA A 76 3.49 -12.16 10.57
N ARG A 77 3.33 -12.02 11.89
CA ARG A 77 2.02 -12.03 12.56
C ARG A 77 1.09 -10.92 12.07
N VAL A 78 1.63 -9.71 11.87
CA VAL A 78 0.86 -8.57 11.38
C VAL A 78 0.33 -8.84 9.97
N ILE A 79 1.10 -9.54 9.13
CA ILE A 79 0.65 -9.94 7.80
C ILE A 79 -0.50 -10.95 7.87
N PHE A 80 -0.42 -11.92 8.78
CA PHE A 80 -1.54 -12.85 8.99
C PHE A 80 -2.79 -12.13 9.48
N GLU A 81 -2.66 -11.19 10.41
CA GLU A 81 -3.81 -10.39 10.92
C GLU A 81 -4.42 -9.49 9.85
N ILE A 82 -3.61 -8.94 8.93
CA ILE A 82 -4.10 -8.20 7.76
C ILE A 82 -4.76 -9.15 6.76
N GLY A 83 -4.15 -10.32 6.53
CA GLY A 83 -4.63 -11.38 5.64
C GLY A 83 -5.95 -12.02 6.09
N ASP A 84 -6.17 -12.17 7.39
CA ASP A 84 -7.39 -12.72 7.98
C ASP A 84 -8.60 -11.79 7.75
N ARG A 85 -8.36 -10.46 7.63
CA ARG A 85 -9.38 -9.51 7.16
C ARG A 85 -9.76 -9.67 5.67
N PHE A 86 -9.08 -10.54 4.92
CA PHE A 86 -9.51 -10.94 3.57
C PHE A 86 -10.45 -12.17 3.60
N GLU A 87 -10.62 -12.86 4.73
CA GLU A 87 -11.47 -14.06 4.87
C GLU A 87 -12.97 -13.77 5.11
N GLU A 88 -13.46 -12.56 4.82
CA GLU A 88 -14.91 -12.33 4.63
C GLU A 88 -15.35 -12.38 3.14
N MET A 89 -14.55 -12.99 2.27
CA MET A 89 -14.99 -13.38 0.93
C MET A 89 -14.99 -14.91 0.79
N PRO A 90 -16.15 -15.57 0.56
CA PRO A 90 -16.16 -17.01 0.35
C PRO A 90 -15.34 -17.35 -0.90
N LEU A 91 -14.43 -18.33 -0.76
CA LEU A 91 -13.52 -18.87 -1.79
C LEU A 91 -14.18 -19.27 -3.14
N ARG A 92 -15.52 -19.20 -3.25
CA ARG A 92 -16.30 -19.49 -4.45
C ARG A 92 -16.39 -18.34 -5.45
N SER A 93 -15.98 -17.11 -5.11
CA SER A 93 -16.00 -15.98 -6.05
C SER A 93 -14.71 -15.85 -6.90
N LEU A 94 -13.69 -16.68 -6.67
CA LEU A 94 -12.41 -16.62 -7.39
C LEU A 94 -12.41 -17.28 -8.78
N THR A 95 -13.56 -17.73 -9.29
CA THR A 95 -13.69 -18.32 -10.64
C THR A 95 -14.47 -17.47 -11.63
N GLN A 96 -14.83 -16.22 -11.29
CA GLN A 96 -15.39 -15.30 -12.27
C GLN A 96 -14.61 -13.99 -12.33
N SER A 97 -14.20 -13.66 -13.55
CA SER A 97 -13.45 -12.50 -14.01
C SER A 97 -11.92 -12.61 -13.91
N GLY A 98 -11.33 -12.84 -15.09
CA GLY A 98 -9.90 -12.97 -15.30
C GLY A 98 -9.24 -11.61 -15.36
N GLU A 99 -8.59 -11.19 -14.27
CA GLU A 99 -7.72 -10.00 -14.31
C GLU A 99 -6.61 -9.99 -13.26
N ARG A 100 -6.30 -11.14 -12.65
CA ARG A 100 -5.31 -11.23 -11.55
C ARG A 100 -3.98 -11.90 -11.90
N LYS A 101 -3.56 -11.91 -13.16
CA LYS A 101 -2.22 -12.43 -13.50
C LYS A 101 -1.11 -11.43 -13.10
N GLY A 102 -1.34 -10.14 -13.29
CA GLY A 102 -0.28 -9.12 -13.14
C GLY A 102 0.13 -8.75 -11.71
N PHE A 103 -0.72 -8.92 -10.70
CA PHE A 103 -0.39 -8.55 -9.31
C PHE A 103 0.37 -9.66 -8.58
N ARG A 104 -0.02 -10.92 -8.80
CA ARG A 104 0.62 -12.09 -8.17
C ARG A 104 2.03 -12.34 -8.72
N ASP A 105 2.23 -12.10 -10.01
CA ASP A 105 3.55 -12.22 -10.65
C ASP A 105 4.52 -11.13 -10.17
N ARG A 106 4.02 -9.92 -9.87
CA ARG A 106 4.81 -8.83 -9.27
C ARG A 106 5.19 -9.10 -7.81
N LEU A 107 4.32 -9.77 -7.04
CA LEU A 107 4.61 -10.17 -5.66
C LEU A 107 5.64 -11.30 -5.56
N LYS A 108 5.63 -12.26 -6.49
CA LYS A 108 6.66 -13.33 -6.52
C LYS A 108 8.06 -12.78 -6.81
N LYS A 109 8.15 -11.79 -7.69
CA LYS A 109 9.42 -11.15 -8.08
C LYS A 109 10.07 -10.31 -6.96
N LEU A 110 9.32 -9.98 -5.90
CA LEU A 110 9.80 -9.22 -4.75
C LEU A 110 10.27 -10.12 -3.58
N LEU A 111 10.12 -11.45 -3.71
CA LEU A 111 10.44 -12.44 -2.68
C LEU A 111 11.45 -13.50 -3.17
N GLU A 112 12.11 -13.27 -4.31
CA GLU A 112 13.27 -14.02 -4.82
C GLU A 112 14.55 -13.20 -4.69
#